data_AF-A0A1A9APP7-F1
#
_entry.id   AF-A0A1A9APP7-F1
#
_cell.length_a   1.000
_cell.length_b   1.000
_cell.length_c   1.000
_cell.angle_alpha   90.00
_cell.angle_beta   90.00
_cell.angle_gamma   90.00
#
_symmetry.space_group_name_H-M   'P 1'
#
loop_
_entity.id
_entity.type
_entity.pdbx_description
1 polymer ?
#
loop_
_entity_poly.entity_id
_entity_poly.type
_entity_poly.pdbx_seq_one_letter_code
_entity_poly.pdbx_strand_id
1 'polypeptide(L)'
;MASQTSSTYFLSLLRNSKKELNSEKFYDSINSEFSDLSKYHDKCKNIIVSNHKDKMIGICKMCLRYLESCKALNNATFSYEVPILFNYWLYDKLINIYGSDNSNEISIPFSSLQLI
;
A
#
# COMPACT_ATOMS: atom_id res chain seq x y z
N MET A 1 -21.43 0.60 -16.56
CA MET A 1 -21.07 -0.22 -15.39
C MET A 1 -20.26 0.66 -14.45
N ALA A 2 -20.78 0.98 -13.26
CA ALA A 2 -20.07 1.85 -12.34
C ALA A 2 -18.77 1.16 -11.91
N SER A 3 -17.61 1.72 -12.30
CA SER A 3 -16.33 1.29 -11.77
C SER A 3 -16.40 1.51 -10.26
N GLN A 4 -16.50 0.45 -9.47
CA GLN A 4 -16.29 0.59 -8.04
C GLN A 4 -14.89 1.17 -7.86
N THR A 5 -14.83 2.39 -7.34
CA THR A 5 -13.58 3.07 -7.07
C THR A 5 -12.73 2.19 -6.17
N SER A 6 -11.48 1.99 -6.56
CA SER A 6 -10.47 1.19 -5.83
C SER A 6 -10.47 1.44 -4.30
N SER A 7 -10.79 2.67 -3.88
CA SER A 7 -10.91 3.09 -2.49
C SER A 7 -12.04 2.41 -1.71
N THR A 8 -13.19 2.15 -2.33
CA THR A 8 -14.34 1.53 -1.68
C THR A 8 -14.11 0.03 -1.43
N TYR A 9 -13.33 -0.61 -2.30
CA TYR A 9 -13.13 -2.06 -2.25
C TYR A 9 -12.22 -2.51 -1.10
N PHE A 10 -11.06 -1.85 -0.91
CA PHE A 10 -10.17 -2.13 0.23
C PHE A 10 -10.92 -2.06 1.57
N LEU A 11 -11.77 -1.04 1.72
CA LEU A 11 -12.58 -0.85 2.93
C LEU A 11 -13.68 -1.88 3.07
N SER A 12 -14.29 -2.29 1.96
CA SER A 12 -15.29 -3.35 1.99
C SER A 12 -14.68 -4.67 2.47
N LEU A 13 -13.46 -5.02 2.02
CA LEU A 13 -12.76 -6.20 2.50
C LEU A 13 -12.42 -6.09 3.98
N LEU A 14 -11.89 -4.93 4.40
CA LEU A 14 -11.49 -4.72 5.79
C LEU A 14 -12.69 -4.81 6.75
N ARG A 15 -13.84 -4.23 6.37
CA ARG A 15 -15.08 -4.23 7.18
C ARG A 15 -15.80 -5.57 7.19
N ASN A 16 -15.85 -6.26 6.05
CA ASN A 16 -16.63 -7.49 5.89
C ASN A 16 -15.82 -8.74 6.25
N SER A 17 -14.54 -8.60 6.57
CA SER A 17 -13.70 -9.72 6.95
C SER A 17 -14.18 -10.35 8.25
N LYS A 18 -14.31 -11.68 8.23
CA LYS A 18 -14.66 -12.51 9.40
C LYS A 18 -13.44 -12.96 10.20
N LYS A 19 -12.24 -12.51 9.83
CA LYS A 19 -11.00 -12.84 10.54
C LYS A 19 -11.04 -12.28 11.96
N GLU A 20 -10.29 -12.90 12.86
CA GLU A 20 -10.24 -12.45 14.24
C GLU A 20 -9.29 -11.25 14.37
N LEU A 21 -8.06 -11.40 13.89
CA LEU A 21 -7.00 -10.40 14.05
C LEU A 21 -7.12 -9.25 13.06
N ASN A 22 -6.96 -8.02 13.53
CA ASN A 22 -6.97 -6.83 12.67
C ASN A 22 -5.82 -6.83 11.66
N SER A 23 -4.69 -7.43 12.01
CA SER A 23 -3.56 -7.66 11.08
C SER A 23 -3.96 -8.56 9.93
N GLU A 24 -4.60 -9.72 10.17
CA GLU A 24 -5.05 -10.62 9.10
C GLU A 24 -6.01 -9.90 8.15
N LYS A 25 -7.01 -9.20 8.69
CA LYS A 25 -7.96 -8.40 7.89
C LYS A 25 -7.23 -7.41 6.99
N PHE A 26 -6.23 -6.73 7.54
CA PHE A 26 -5.44 -5.73 6.83
C PHE A 26 -4.60 -6.36 5.71
N TYR A 27 -3.81 -7.39 6.03
CA TYR A 27 -2.91 -8.03 5.07
C TYR A 27 -3.68 -8.68 3.91
N ASP A 28 -4.83 -9.31 4.18
CA ASP A 28 -5.71 -9.83 3.13
C ASP A 28 -6.23 -8.69 2.24
N SER A 29 -6.66 -7.58 2.85
CA SER A 29 -7.22 -6.44 2.13
C SER A 29 -6.20 -5.72 1.26
N ILE A 30 -5.01 -5.42 1.78
CA ILE A 30 -3.99 -4.64 1.07
C ILE A 30 -3.32 -5.43 -0.05
N ASN A 31 -3.18 -6.75 0.10
CA ASN A 31 -2.59 -7.61 -0.93
C ASN A 31 -3.60 -8.08 -1.97
N SER A 32 -4.87 -7.71 -1.83
CA SER A 32 -5.94 -8.09 -2.74
C SER A 32 -5.76 -7.50 -4.16
N GLU A 33 -5.93 -8.33 -5.19
CA GLU A 33 -5.71 -7.98 -6.61
C GLU A 33 -6.98 -7.54 -7.34
N PHE A 34 -7.71 -6.56 -6.81
CA PHE A 34 -9.03 -6.20 -7.36
C PHE A 34 -9.10 -4.82 -8.01
N SER A 35 -7.97 -4.12 -8.17
CA SER A 35 -7.97 -2.76 -8.71
C SER A 35 -7.00 -2.63 -9.87
N ASP A 36 -7.47 -2.04 -10.96
CA ASP A 36 -6.57 -1.53 -11.98
C ASP A 36 -5.69 -0.44 -11.37
N LEU A 37 -4.38 -0.73 -11.28
CA LEU A 37 -3.36 0.16 -10.77
C LEU A 37 -2.71 1.01 -11.88
N SER A 38 -3.18 0.89 -13.13
CA SER A 38 -2.67 1.63 -14.28
C SER A 38 -2.75 3.15 -14.07
N LYS A 39 -3.85 3.64 -13.47
CA LYS A 39 -4.09 5.06 -13.19
C LYS A 39 -3.02 5.74 -12.32
N TYR A 40 -2.25 4.95 -11.57
CA TYR A 40 -1.16 5.45 -10.71
C TYR A 40 0.21 5.42 -11.42
N HIS A 41 0.30 4.87 -12.63
CA HIS A 41 1.57 4.67 -13.30
C HIS A 41 2.33 5.98 -13.50
N ASP A 42 1.68 7.04 -13.96
CA ASP A 42 2.34 8.32 -14.20
C ASP A 42 2.88 8.97 -12.92
N LYS A 43 2.22 8.76 -11.78
CA LYS A 43 2.71 9.21 -10.46
C LYS A 43 3.91 8.38 -10.00
N CYS A 44 3.90 7.09 -10.28
CA CYS A 44 4.91 6.16 -9.77
C CYS A 44 6.14 5.98 -10.67
N LYS A 45 6.05 6.24 -11.98
CA LYS A 45 7.14 5.98 -12.94
C LYS A 45 8.43 6.77 -12.65
N ASN A 46 8.29 7.89 -11.94
CA ASN A 46 9.38 8.80 -11.58
C ASN A 46 9.95 8.52 -10.18
N ILE A 47 9.59 7.41 -9.53
CA ILE A 47 10.14 7.06 -8.21
C ILE A 47 11.67 6.95 -8.27
N ILE A 48 12.35 7.58 -7.32
CA ILE A 48 13.82 7.64 -7.24
C ILE A 48 14.32 6.39 -6.52
N VAL A 49 14.91 5.45 -7.26
CA VAL A 49 15.45 4.21 -6.71
C VAL A 49 16.70 3.80 -7.48
N SER A 50 17.66 3.20 -6.79
CA SER A 50 18.91 2.73 -7.40
C SER A 50 18.68 1.45 -8.21
N ASN A 51 17.91 0.52 -7.64
CA ASN A 51 17.65 -0.83 -8.17
C ASN A 51 16.15 -1.14 -8.11
N HIS A 52 15.73 -2.27 -8.70
CA HIS A 52 14.37 -2.82 -8.56
C HIS A 52 13.20 -1.87 -8.93
N LYS A 53 13.42 -1.00 -9.93
CA LYS A 53 12.47 0.05 -10.33
C LYS A 53 11.06 -0.45 -10.58
N ASP A 54 10.88 -1.54 -11.31
CA ASP A 54 9.55 -2.07 -11.62
C ASP A 54 8.81 -2.57 -10.37
N LYS A 55 9.52 -3.23 -9.45
CA LYS A 55 8.94 -3.67 -8.17
C LYS A 55 8.53 -2.46 -7.32
N MET A 56 9.35 -1.42 -7.31
CA MET A 56 9.09 -0.17 -6.58
C MET A 56 7.94 0.64 -7.17
N ILE A 57 7.80 0.66 -8.50
CA ILE A 57 6.61 1.19 -9.18
C ILE A 57 5.37 0.42 -8.69
N GLY A 58 5.45 -0.91 -8.58
CA GLY A 58 4.38 -1.74 -8.02
C GLY A 58 3.99 -1.33 -6.59
N ILE A 59 4.97 -1.22 -5.68
CA ILE A 59 4.75 -0.78 -4.30
C ILE A 59 4.13 0.62 -4.24
N CYS A 60 4.66 1.58 -5.02
CA CYS A 60 4.12 2.92 -5.09
C CYS A 60 2.64 2.94 -5.48
N LYS A 61 2.24 2.14 -6.48
CA LYS A 61 0.85 2.04 -6.92
C LYS A 61 -0.05 1.50 -5.80
N MET A 62 0.43 0.52 -5.05
CA MET A 62 -0.29 -0.02 -3.87
C MET A 62 -0.40 1.01 -2.75
N CYS A 63 0.65 1.80 -2.50
CA CYS A 63 0.63 2.89 -1.52
C CYS A 63 -0.42 3.95 -1.89
N LEU A 64 -0.44 4.40 -3.14
CA LEU A 64 -1.44 5.36 -3.62
C LEU A 64 -2.86 4.82 -3.52
N ARG A 65 -3.09 3.53 -3.83
CA ARG A 65 -4.38 2.87 -3.61
C ARG A 65 -4.80 2.93 -2.13
N TYR A 66 -3.90 2.59 -1.22
CA TYR A 66 -4.16 2.66 0.21
C TYR A 66 -4.50 4.09 0.64
N LEU A 67 -3.70 5.08 0.24
CA LEU A 67 -3.91 6.48 0.58
C LEU A 67 -5.25 7.03 0.03
N GLU A 68 -5.65 6.67 -1.19
CA GLU A 68 -6.98 7.01 -1.71
C GLU A 68 -8.11 6.34 -0.93
N SER A 69 -7.91 5.08 -0.51
CA SER A 69 -8.85 4.37 0.36
C SER A 69 -9.01 5.07 1.71
N CYS A 70 -7.90 5.55 2.30
CA CYS A 70 -7.90 6.32 3.54
C CYS A 70 -8.49 7.73 3.40
N LYS A 71 -8.29 8.42 2.26
CA LYS A 71 -8.91 9.74 2.03
C LYS A 71 -10.43 9.66 1.88
N ALA A 72 -10.94 8.61 1.23
CA ALA A 72 -12.38 8.31 1.19
C ALA A 72 -12.97 8.02 2.59
N LEU A 73 -12.10 7.81 3.58
CA LEU A 73 -12.35 7.36 4.94
C LEU A 73 -12.34 8.50 5.96
N ASN A 74 -12.25 9.77 5.57
CA ASN A 74 -12.28 10.92 6.50
C ASN A 74 -13.49 10.92 7.49
N ASN A 75 -14.45 10.00 7.32
CA ASN A 75 -15.62 9.80 8.18
C ASN A 75 -15.75 8.39 8.81
N ALA A 76 -14.74 7.52 8.78
CA ALA A 76 -14.90 6.17 9.34
C ALA A 76 -13.81 5.75 10.32
N THR A 77 -14.30 5.25 11.45
CA THR A 77 -13.65 4.88 12.71
C THR A 77 -12.72 3.67 12.59
N PHE A 78 -11.86 3.60 11.58
CA PHE A 78 -10.78 2.62 11.60
C PHE A 78 -9.72 3.11 12.58
N SER A 79 -9.43 2.25 13.56
CA SER A 79 -8.55 2.51 14.69
C SER A 79 -7.15 2.95 14.26
N TYR A 80 -6.41 3.55 15.20
CA TYR A 80 -4.98 3.86 15.09
C TYR A 80 -4.11 2.71 14.56
N GLU A 81 -4.60 1.47 14.55
CA GLU A 81 -3.88 0.29 14.09
C GLU A 81 -3.70 0.22 12.56
N VAL A 82 -4.62 0.77 11.75
CA VAL A 82 -4.54 0.64 10.28
C VAL A 82 -3.32 1.37 9.68
N PRO A 83 -2.99 2.60 10.09
CA PRO A 83 -1.74 3.25 9.68
C PRO A 83 -0.47 2.53 10.16
N ILE A 84 -0.51 1.95 11.37
CA ILE A 84 0.63 1.19 11.93
C ILE A 84 0.88 -0.08 11.09
N LEU A 85 -0.17 -0.84 10.79
CA LEU A 85 -0.09 -2.04 9.96
C LEU A 85 0.42 -1.74 8.54
N PHE A 86 0.07 -0.58 7.99
CA PHE A 86 0.60 -0.13 6.71
C PHE A 86 2.12 0.08 6.76
N ASN A 87 2.66 0.68 7.83
CA ASN A 87 4.11 0.85 7.97
C ASN A 87 4.84 -0.50 8.02
N TYR A 88 4.30 -1.48 8.77
CA TYR A 88 4.86 -2.83 8.81
C TYR A 88 4.80 -3.52 7.45
N TRP A 89 3.65 -3.44 6.76
CA TRP A 89 3.50 -4.00 5.42
C TRP A 89 4.49 -3.39 4.43
N LEU A 90 4.65 -2.06 4.45
CA LEU A 90 5.58 -1.37 3.56
C LEU A 90 7.03 -1.81 3.84
N TYR A 91 7.41 -1.88 5.11
CA TYR A 91 8.75 -2.30 5.51
C TYR A 91 9.03 -3.76 5.11
N ASP A 92 8.06 -4.66 5.30
CA ASP A 92 8.14 -6.05 4.83
C ASP A 92 8.35 -6.12 3.31
N LYS A 93 7.62 -5.33 2.51
CA LYS A 93 7.81 -5.28 1.05
C LYS A 93 9.21 -4.79 0.68
N LEU A 94 9.74 -3.79 1.38
CA LEU A 94 11.09 -3.28 1.12
C LEU A 94 12.16 -4.31 1.49
N ILE A 95 12.07 -4.97 2.65
CA ILE A 95 12.99 -6.04 3.03
C ILE A 95 12.95 -7.19 2.03
N ASN A 96 11.76 -7.59 1.58
CA ASN A 96 11.61 -8.67 0.59
C ASN A 96 12.25 -8.33 -0.77
N ILE A 97 12.45 -7.05 -1.09
CA ILE A 97 13.12 -6.61 -2.31
C ILE A 97 14.63 -6.48 -2.11
N TYR A 98 15.05 -5.79 -1.05
CA TYR A 98 16.44 -5.35 -0.87
C TYR A 98 17.24 -6.23 0.09
N GLY A 99 16.59 -7.11 0.86
CA GLY A 99 17.20 -7.89 1.93
C GLY A 99 17.20 -7.13 3.27
N SER A 100 17.11 -7.87 4.39
CA SER A 100 17.00 -7.30 5.75
C SER A 100 18.22 -6.49 6.18
N ASP A 101 19.39 -6.82 5.63
CA ASP A 101 20.68 -6.31 6.11
C ASP A 101 21.13 -5.06 5.32
N ASN A 102 20.38 -4.67 4.28
CA ASN A 102 20.72 -3.60 3.35
C ASN A 102 19.98 -2.29 3.66
N SER A 103 20.14 -1.77 4.87
CA SER A 103 19.43 -0.57 5.36
C SER A 103 19.61 0.66 4.45
N ASN A 104 20.80 0.85 3.89
CA ASN A 104 21.10 1.93 2.95
C ASN A 104 20.28 1.81 1.65
N GLU A 105 20.12 0.58 1.14
CA GLU A 105 19.33 0.33 -0.06
C GLU A 105 17.82 0.45 0.19
N ILE A 106 17.36 0.28 1.43
CA ILE A 106 15.96 0.47 1.85
C ILE A 106 15.63 1.95 2.08
N SER A 107 16.58 2.74 2.60
CA SER A 107 16.34 4.14 2.98
C SER A 107 15.93 5.04 1.81
N ILE A 108 16.60 4.90 0.66
CA ILE A 108 16.32 5.67 -0.56
C ILE A 108 14.90 5.42 -1.11
N PRO A 109 14.49 4.16 -1.38
CA PRO A 109 13.14 3.86 -1.84
C PRO A 109 12.07 4.23 -0.82
N PHE A 110 12.32 4.03 0.48
CA PHE A 110 11.39 4.44 1.53
C PHE A 110 11.17 5.96 1.53
N SER A 111 12.26 6.74 1.50
CA SER A 111 12.19 8.21 1.42
C SER A 111 11.46 8.68 0.17
N SER A 112 11.68 8.00 -0.96
CA SER A 112 11.02 8.34 -2.22
C SER A 112 9.51 8.10 -2.18
N LEU A 113 9.05 7.07 -1.47
CA LEU A 113 7.62 6.81 -1.26
C LEU A 113 6.94 7.86 -0.36
N GLN A 114 7.69 8.49 0.55
CA GLN A 114 7.16 9.54 1.42
C GLN A 114 6.90 10.88 0.69
N LEU A 115 7.51 11.08 -0.48
CA LEU A 115 7.38 12.29 -1.28
C LEU A 115 6.21 12.26 -2.29
N ILE A 116 5.40 11.20 -2.25
CA ILE A 116 4.28 10.94 -3.17
C ILE A 116 2.96 11.45 -2.57
#